data_AF-A0A1V4I561-F1
#
_entry.id   AF-A0A1V4I561-F1
#
_cell.length_a   1.000
_cell.length_b   1.000
_cell.length_c   1.000
_cell.angle_alpha   90.00
_cell.angle_beta   90.00
_cell.angle_gamma   90.00
#
_symmetry.space_group_name_H-M   'P 1'
#
loop_
_entity.id
_entity.type
_entity.pdbx_description
1 polymer ?
#
loop_
_entity_poly.entity_id
_entity_poly.type
_entity_poly.pdbx_seq_one_letter_code
_entity_poly.pdbx_strand_id
1 'polypeptide(L)'
;MASRNLLDSPLYNVLNYIYWFLMGNIFFFIMNIPLIFVSLARVSSVDLGIVIIIFVSFIPLGPAITALFSVMGKLVRTKDLFIMKDYFGAYKKNFKQSLLVWVIDLALIAVFLVDIKYFSKTPYSFIVPFFMVLIVLVLASSLYAFPIISRFYMRTKDVFVLSLYFTIKKIHITIFNVAIIIISFFIIYKVSSVFILFFVSVICFLIMFYNKGILKEIELKTVGETSADSEAENPDVWHVPDDETVENKTEAEPEKNENNDENKDEQ
;
A
#
# COMPACT_ATOMS: atom_id res chain seq x y z
N MET A 1 43.30 -13.27 3.48
CA MET A 1 42.43 -13.59 2.34
C MET A 1 41.09 -14.15 2.84
N ALA A 2 40.33 -13.39 3.65
CA ALA A 2 39.11 -13.88 4.33
C ALA A 2 38.02 -12.81 4.54
N SER A 3 38.06 -11.69 3.82
CA SER A 3 37.10 -10.58 3.98
C SER A 3 36.07 -10.47 2.84
N ARG A 4 36.09 -11.39 1.85
CA ARG A 4 35.29 -11.28 0.62
C ARG A 4 33.94 -11.99 0.62
N ASN A 5 33.54 -12.71 1.68
CA ASN A 5 32.31 -13.52 1.67
C ASN A 5 31.34 -13.25 2.83
N LEU A 6 31.56 -12.22 3.67
CA LEU A 6 30.63 -11.95 4.78
C LEU A 6 29.35 -11.26 4.32
N LEU A 7 29.43 -10.35 3.33
CA LEU A 7 28.28 -9.63 2.76
C LEU A 7 27.40 -10.50 1.85
N ASP A 8 27.96 -11.53 1.21
CA ASP A 8 27.20 -12.46 0.36
C ASP A 8 26.74 -13.72 1.10
N SER A 9 27.02 -13.79 2.41
CA SER A 9 26.62 -14.95 3.20
C SER A 9 25.09 -15.00 3.35
N PRO A 10 24.45 -16.17 3.25
CA PRO A 10 23.03 -16.34 3.57
C PRO A 10 22.67 -15.78 4.95
N LEU A 11 23.63 -15.80 5.87
CA LEU A 11 23.53 -15.27 7.22
C LEU A 11 23.34 -13.73 7.21
N TYR A 12 24.12 -12.99 6.43
CA TYR A 12 23.97 -11.53 6.29
C TYR A 12 22.59 -11.14 5.79
N ASN A 13 22.07 -11.86 4.79
CA ASN A 13 20.71 -11.63 4.31
C ASN A 13 19.68 -11.85 5.41
N VAL A 14 19.73 -12.96 6.14
CA VAL A 14 18.81 -13.23 7.26
C VAL A 14 18.90 -12.14 8.34
N LEU A 15 20.11 -11.71 8.70
CA LEU A 15 20.33 -10.60 9.64
C LEU A 15 19.73 -9.29 9.17
N ASN A 16 19.86 -8.95 7.88
CA ASN A 16 19.23 -7.76 7.31
C ASN A 16 17.70 -7.80 7.39
N TYR A 17 17.09 -8.96 7.10
CA TYR A 17 15.64 -9.11 7.28
C TYR A 17 15.25 -8.91 8.74
N ILE A 18 15.94 -9.55 9.69
CA ILE A 18 15.69 -9.37 11.13
C ILE A 18 15.81 -7.89 11.50
N TYR A 19 16.86 -7.20 11.02
CA TYR A 19 17.07 -5.78 11.25
C TYR A 19 15.92 -4.92 10.71
N TRP A 20 15.48 -5.14 9.47
CA TRP A 20 14.38 -4.37 8.87
C TRP A 20 13.05 -4.60 9.58
N PHE A 21 12.74 -5.84 9.97
CA PHE A 21 11.55 -6.17 10.74
C PHE A 21 11.55 -5.49 12.11
N LEU A 22 12.68 -5.57 12.82
CA LEU A 22 12.86 -4.95 14.14
C LEU A 22 12.72 -3.43 14.07
N MET A 23 13.48 -2.80 13.16
CA MET A 23 13.46 -1.33 13.02
C MET A 23 12.10 -0.81 12.56
N GLY A 24 11.42 -1.51 11.65
CA GLY A 24 10.06 -1.17 11.25
C GLY A 24 9.08 -1.17 12.43
N ASN A 25 9.24 -2.14 13.34
CA ASN A 25 8.36 -2.26 14.49
C ASN A 25 8.69 -1.23 15.60
N ILE A 26 9.99 -0.93 15.78
CA ILE A 26 10.43 0.17 16.66
C ILE A 26 9.84 1.50 16.20
N PHE A 27 9.93 1.82 14.91
CA PHE A 27 9.35 3.05 14.37
C PHE A 27 7.83 3.07 14.50
N PHE A 28 7.17 1.93 14.29
CA PHE A 28 5.74 1.79 14.53
C PHE A 28 5.36 2.13 15.98
N PHE A 29 6.09 1.61 16.98
CA PHE A 29 5.83 1.93 18.37
C PHE A 29 6.17 3.37 18.73
N ILE A 30 7.23 3.95 18.18
CA ILE A 30 7.58 5.36 18.37
C ILE A 30 6.45 6.28 17.89
N MET A 31 5.82 5.97 16.74
CA MET A 31 4.68 6.75 16.25
C MET A 31 3.41 6.56 17.10
N ASN A 32 3.31 5.47 17.84
CA ASN A 32 2.16 5.11 18.67
C ASN A 32 2.44 5.22 20.17
N ILE A 33 3.42 6.04 20.60
CA ILE A 33 3.71 6.29 22.02
C ILE A 33 2.45 6.72 22.79
N PRO A 34 1.58 7.62 22.29
CA PRO A 34 0.36 7.99 23.00
C PRO A 34 -0.53 6.77 23.29
N LEU A 35 -0.69 5.88 22.32
CA LEU A 35 -1.48 4.66 22.45
C LEU A 35 -0.89 3.70 23.48
N ILE A 36 0.43 3.50 23.44
CA ILE A 36 1.14 2.64 24.39
C ILE A 36 1.00 3.20 25.81
N PHE A 37 1.17 4.52 25.97
CA PHE A 37 1.04 5.19 27.26
C PHE A 37 -0.36 4.99 27.86
N VAL A 38 -1.41 5.23 27.07
CA VAL A 38 -2.80 5.05 27.51
C VAL A 38 -3.12 3.57 27.80
N SER A 39 -2.58 2.64 27.01
CA SER A 39 -2.77 1.20 27.26
C SER A 39 -2.09 0.70 28.54
N LEU A 40 -0.99 1.35 28.96
CA LEU A 40 -0.27 1.03 30.19
C LEU A 40 -0.84 1.75 31.42
N ALA A 41 -1.42 2.92 31.20
CA ALA A 41 -2.17 3.64 32.21
C ALA A 41 -3.39 2.78 32.59
N ARG A 42 -3.27 2.02 33.69
CA ARG A 42 -4.38 1.22 34.21
C ARG A 42 -5.50 2.16 34.64
N VAL A 43 -6.44 2.40 33.74
CA VAL A 43 -7.56 3.28 33.99
C VAL A 43 -8.52 2.61 34.96
N SER A 44 -8.78 3.24 36.10
CA SER A 44 -9.68 2.71 37.13
C SER A 44 -11.17 2.99 36.86
N SER A 45 -11.51 4.07 36.15
CA SER A 45 -12.87 4.45 35.75
C SER A 45 -12.91 4.87 34.28
N VAL A 46 -13.92 4.47 33.50
CA VAL A 46 -14.05 4.89 32.09
C VAL A 46 -14.97 6.10 32.00
N ASP A 47 -14.40 7.29 32.17
CA ASP A 47 -15.12 8.56 32.02
C ASP A 47 -14.97 9.12 30.60
N LEU A 48 -15.82 10.09 30.23
CA LEU A 48 -15.84 10.67 28.88
C LEU A 48 -14.47 11.26 28.47
N GLY A 49 -13.74 11.87 29.41
CA GLY A 49 -12.41 12.41 29.16
C GLY A 49 -11.40 11.33 28.76
N ILE A 50 -11.48 10.16 29.38
CA ILE A 50 -10.59 9.03 29.06
C ILE A 50 -10.95 8.42 27.70
N VAL A 51 -12.24 8.34 27.38
CA VAL A 51 -12.69 7.90 26.05
C VAL A 51 -12.10 8.81 24.96
N ILE A 52 -12.15 10.14 25.15
CA ILE A 52 -11.54 11.10 24.20
C ILE A 52 -10.03 10.86 24.08
N ILE A 53 -9.32 10.68 25.19
CA ILE A 53 -7.88 10.41 25.19
C ILE A 53 -7.55 9.12 24.43
N ILE A 54 -8.35 8.06 24.60
CA ILE A 54 -8.20 6.81 23.85
C ILE A 54 -8.36 7.08 22.35
N PHE A 55 -9.45 7.73 21.93
CA PHE A 55 -9.67 8.03 20.51
C PHE A 55 -8.54 8.87 19.90
N VAL A 56 -8.08 9.91 20.61
CA VAL A 56 -6.95 10.75 20.17
C VAL A 56 -5.67 9.93 20.07
N SER A 57 -5.46 8.97 20.97
CA SER A 57 -4.28 8.10 20.95
C SER A 57 -4.31 7.08 19.82
N PHE A 58 -5.48 6.76 19.27
CA PHE A 58 -5.63 5.90 18.09
C PHE A 58 -5.35 6.64 16.77
N ILE A 59 -5.38 7.98 16.73
CA ILE A 59 -5.17 8.79 15.51
C ILE A 59 -3.85 8.44 14.77
N PRO A 60 -2.69 8.30 15.45
CA PRO A 60 -1.42 8.01 14.77
C PRO A 60 -1.34 6.59 14.20
N LEU A 61 -2.24 5.68 14.60
CA LEU A 61 -2.19 4.26 14.26
C LEU A 61 -2.34 4.04 12.74
N GLY A 62 -3.32 4.70 12.10
CA GLY A 62 -3.56 4.56 10.66
C GLY A 62 -2.34 4.94 9.80
N PRO A 63 -1.79 6.17 9.95
CA PRO A 63 -0.57 6.56 9.24
C PRO A 63 0.64 5.67 9.53
N ALA A 64 0.80 5.21 10.79
CA ALA A 64 1.90 4.32 11.17
C ALA A 64 1.80 2.94 10.51
N ILE A 65 0.58 2.36 10.46
CA ILE A 65 0.30 1.11 9.75
C ILE A 65 0.55 1.29 8.24
N THR A 66 0.10 2.40 7.66
CA THR A 66 0.29 2.68 6.22
C THR A 66 1.77 2.81 5.84
N ALA A 67 2.56 3.50 6.65
CA ALA A 67 4.01 3.59 6.46
C ALA A 67 4.68 2.21 6.55
N LEU A 68 4.23 1.37 7.50
CA LEU A 68 4.74 0.02 7.66
C LEU A 68 4.40 -0.87 6.46
N PHE A 69 3.16 -0.79 5.94
CA PHE A 69 2.78 -1.45 4.69
C PHE A 69 3.63 -0.98 3.50
N SER A 70 3.93 0.31 3.39
CA SER A 70 4.80 0.84 2.33
C SER A 70 6.19 0.21 2.36
N VAL A 71 6.79 0.14 3.55
CA VAL A 71 8.12 -0.40 3.77
C VAL A 71 8.15 -1.91 3.53
N MET A 72 7.20 -2.65 4.10
CA MET A 72 7.12 -4.10 3.94
C MET A 72 6.78 -4.48 2.50
N GLY A 73 5.95 -3.70 1.82
CA GLY A 73 5.67 -3.85 0.40
C GLY A 73 6.90 -3.61 -0.47
N LYS A 74 7.70 -2.58 -0.14
CA LYS A 74 9.00 -2.34 -0.80
C LYS A 74 9.93 -3.55 -0.56
N LEU A 75 10.02 -4.04 0.67
CA LEU A 75 10.84 -5.21 1.01
C LEU A 75 10.44 -6.47 0.23
N VAL A 76 9.13 -6.74 0.06
CA VAL A 76 8.63 -7.86 -0.76
C VAL A 76 9.08 -7.76 -2.23
N ARG A 77 9.22 -6.54 -2.77
CA ARG A 77 9.53 -6.31 -4.18
C ARG A 77 11.03 -6.21 -4.46
N THR A 78 11.74 -5.39 -3.69
CA THR A 78 13.14 -5.03 -3.97
C THR A 78 14.13 -5.85 -3.15
N LYS A 79 13.68 -6.50 -2.06
CA LYS A 79 14.55 -7.22 -1.09
C LYS A 79 15.66 -6.36 -0.49
N ASP A 80 15.54 -5.04 -0.60
CA ASP A 80 16.49 -4.05 -0.10
C ASP A 80 15.76 -2.77 0.32
N LEU A 81 16.23 -2.16 1.40
CA LEU A 81 15.50 -1.13 2.14
C LEU A 81 16.43 -0.26 3.01
N PHE A 82 16.27 1.06 2.87
CA PHE A 82 16.80 2.03 3.82
C PHE A 82 15.72 2.37 4.84
N ILE A 83 15.51 1.48 5.82
CA ILE A 83 14.35 1.46 6.72
C ILE A 83 13.95 2.83 7.29
N MET A 84 14.91 3.61 7.78
CA MET A 84 14.64 4.92 8.37
C MET A 84 14.14 5.91 7.31
N LYS A 85 14.88 6.07 6.21
CA LYS A 85 14.50 7.02 5.16
C LYS A 85 13.16 6.64 4.51
N ASP A 86 12.99 5.35 4.24
CA ASP A 86 11.79 4.81 3.58
C ASP A 86 10.55 4.92 4.48
N TYR A 87 10.66 4.56 5.78
CA TYR A 87 9.53 4.63 6.71
C TYR A 87 9.05 6.06 6.93
N PHE A 88 9.95 6.98 7.30
CA PHE A 88 9.57 8.37 7.56
C PHE A 88 9.17 9.11 6.29
N GLY A 89 9.76 8.76 5.14
CA GLY A 89 9.33 9.25 3.84
C GLY A 89 7.89 8.83 3.51
N ALA A 90 7.57 7.55 3.66
CA ALA A 90 6.23 7.01 3.44
C ALA A 90 5.21 7.58 4.43
N TYR A 91 5.59 7.72 5.70
CA TYR A 91 4.74 8.30 6.74
C TYR A 91 4.33 9.71 6.38
N LYS A 92 5.28 10.59 6.05
CA LYS A 92 4.99 11.99 5.67
C LYS A 92 4.16 12.10 4.40
N LYS A 93 4.49 11.31 3.38
CA LYS A 93 3.83 11.33 2.08
C LYS A 93 2.37 10.92 2.18
N ASN A 94 2.09 9.85 2.92
CA ASN A 94 0.76 9.26 3.01
C ASN A 94 -0.02 9.73 4.24
N PHE A 95 0.56 10.59 5.10
CA PHE A 95 -0.02 10.99 6.39
C PHE A 95 -1.46 11.48 6.26
N LYS A 96 -1.70 12.48 5.39
CA LYS A 96 -3.03 13.12 5.27
C LYS A 96 -4.09 12.15 4.78
N GLN A 97 -3.76 11.37 3.74
CA GLN A 97 -4.71 10.44 3.14
C GLN A 97 -4.99 9.25 4.06
N SER A 98 -3.95 8.63 4.61
CA SER A 98 -4.11 7.51 5.56
C SER A 98 -4.83 7.92 6.83
N LEU A 99 -4.55 9.12 7.34
CA LEU A 99 -5.25 9.66 8.50
C LEU A 99 -6.73 9.90 8.23
N LEU A 100 -7.06 10.48 7.07
CA LEU A 100 -8.45 10.73 6.69
C LEU A 100 -9.24 9.42 6.60
N VAL A 101 -8.70 8.42 5.90
CA VAL A 101 -9.32 7.08 5.80
C VAL A 101 -9.50 6.46 7.18
N TRP A 102 -8.46 6.55 8.02
CA TRP A 102 -8.49 5.99 9.36
C TRP A 102 -9.51 6.65 10.30
N VAL A 103 -9.63 7.98 10.25
CA VAL A 103 -10.62 8.72 11.05
C VAL A 103 -12.04 8.36 10.60
N ILE A 104 -12.28 8.17 9.30
CA ILE A 104 -13.58 7.69 8.81
C ILE A 104 -13.86 6.29 9.33
N ASP A 105 -12.89 5.37 9.24
CA ASP A 105 -13.06 4.00 9.75
C ASP A 105 -13.35 4.00 11.26
N LEU A 106 -12.62 4.80 12.05
CA LEU A 106 -12.85 4.95 13.49
C LEU A 106 -14.23 5.54 13.80
N ALA A 107 -14.68 6.53 13.03
CA ALA A 107 -16.01 7.12 13.21
C ALA A 107 -17.11 6.10 12.92
N LEU A 108 -16.99 5.33 11.84
CA LEU A 108 -17.94 4.26 11.50
C LEU A 108 -17.99 3.18 12.60
N ILE A 109 -16.82 2.73 13.06
CA ILE A 109 -16.74 1.74 14.15
C ILE A 109 -17.38 2.31 15.43
N ALA A 110 -17.12 3.57 15.77
CA ALA A 110 -17.70 4.20 16.96
C ALA A 110 -19.23 4.25 16.90
N VAL A 111 -19.81 4.64 15.75
CA VAL A 111 -21.26 4.64 15.52
C VAL A 111 -21.83 3.24 15.72
N PHE A 112 -21.26 2.23 15.05
CA PHE A 112 -21.74 0.85 15.18
C PHE A 112 -21.62 0.28 16.59
N LEU A 113 -20.59 0.66 17.36
CA LEU A 113 -20.46 0.27 18.76
C LEU A 113 -21.56 0.90 19.64
N VAL A 114 -21.92 2.16 19.38
CA VAL A 114 -23.05 2.83 20.06
C VAL A 114 -24.37 2.12 19.70
N ASP A 115 -24.58 1.80 18.42
CA ASP A 115 -25.76 1.06 17.96
C ASP A 115 -25.86 -0.30 18.64
N ILE A 116 -24.77 -1.08 18.68
CA ILE A 116 -24.73 -2.38 19.39
C ILE A 116 -25.09 -2.22 20.86
N LYS A 117 -24.53 -1.21 21.54
CA LYS A 117 -24.81 -0.95 22.96
C LYS A 117 -26.26 -0.52 23.20
N TYR A 118 -26.85 0.20 22.26
CA TYR A 118 -28.26 0.59 22.31
C TYR A 118 -29.16 -0.63 22.08
N PHE A 119 -29.03 -1.30 20.93
CA PHE A 119 -29.91 -2.40 20.52
C PHE A 119 -29.82 -3.62 21.44
N SER A 120 -28.65 -3.91 22.03
CA SER A 120 -28.49 -5.00 23.00
C SER A 120 -29.36 -4.86 24.26
N LYS A 121 -29.81 -3.64 24.59
CA LYS A 121 -30.70 -3.37 25.73
C LYS A 121 -32.17 -3.27 25.35
N THR A 122 -32.50 -3.45 24.08
CA THR A 122 -33.87 -3.36 23.56
C THR A 122 -34.40 -4.75 23.19
N PRO A 123 -35.73 -4.93 23.01
CA PRO A 123 -36.27 -6.16 22.43
C PRO A 123 -35.75 -6.47 21.01
N TYR A 124 -35.11 -5.50 20.34
CA TYR A 124 -34.54 -5.65 19.01
C TYR A 124 -33.08 -6.14 19.01
N SER A 125 -32.66 -6.85 20.06
CA SER A 125 -31.28 -7.37 20.19
C SER A 125 -30.86 -8.28 19.02
N PHE A 126 -31.81 -8.87 18.29
CA PHE A 126 -31.53 -9.66 17.07
C PHE A 126 -30.82 -8.86 15.96
N ILE A 127 -30.82 -7.52 15.99
CA ILE A 127 -30.12 -6.65 15.03
C ILE A 127 -28.63 -6.54 15.37
N VAL A 128 -28.21 -6.82 16.59
CA VAL A 128 -26.81 -6.68 17.04
C VAL A 128 -25.79 -7.41 16.13
N PRO A 129 -26.02 -8.66 15.68
CA PRO A 129 -25.10 -9.35 14.78
C PRO A 129 -24.89 -8.62 13.45
N PHE A 130 -25.89 -7.91 12.93
CA PHE A 130 -25.77 -7.13 11.71
C PHE A 130 -24.73 -6.01 11.85
N PHE A 131 -24.77 -5.25 12.95
CA PHE A 131 -23.77 -4.22 13.23
C PHE A 131 -22.37 -4.81 13.49
N MET A 132 -22.26 -5.99 14.10
CA MET A 132 -20.98 -6.68 14.24
C MET A 132 -20.37 -7.03 12.87
N VAL A 133 -21.18 -7.53 11.93
CA VAL A 133 -20.73 -7.82 10.57
C VAL A 133 -20.25 -6.54 9.87
N LEU A 134 -20.94 -5.41 10.07
CA LEU A 134 -20.49 -4.12 9.51
C LEU A 134 -19.14 -3.67 10.07
N ILE A 135 -18.88 -3.84 11.37
CA ILE A 135 -17.55 -3.54 11.96
C ILE A 135 -16.48 -4.44 11.33
N VAL A 136 -16.74 -5.74 11.20
CA VAL A 136 -15.81 -6.67 10.55
C VAL A 136 -15.56 -6.28 9.11
N LEU A 137 -16.58 -5.84 8.38
CA LEU A 137 -16.47 -5.38 7.00
C LEU A 137 -15.59 -4.12 6.91
N VAL A 138 -15.78 -3.13 7.78
CA VAL A 138 -14.94 -1.92 7.84
C VAL A 138 -13.49 -2.32 8.08
N LEU A 139 -13.21 -3.10 9.12
CA LEU A 139 -11.84 -3.55 9.45
C LEU A 139 -11.21 -4.36 8.32
N ALA A 140 -11.98 -5.25 7.69
CA ALA A 140 -11.52 -6.03 6.54
C ALA A 140 -11.22 -5.16 5.32
N SER A 141 -11.99 -4.08 5.11
CA SER A 141 -11.72 -3.11 4.05
C SER A 141 -10.46 -2.30 4.32
N SER A 142 -10.16 -1.95 5.58
CA SER A 142 -8.94 -1.24 5.95
C SER A 142 -7.67 -2.06 5.64
N LEU A 143 -7.75 -3.40 5.69
CA LEU A 143 -6.66 -4.31 5.30
C LEU A 143 -6.30 -4.23 3.80
N TYR A 144 -7.19 -3.70 2.96
CA TYR A 144 -6.91 -3.39 1.55
C TYR A 144 -6.61 -1.91 1.36
N ALA A 145 -7.34 -1.03 2.03
CA ALA A 145 -7.19 0.41 1.90
C ALA A 145 -5.76 0.88 2.21
N PHE A 146 -5.17 0.44 3.33
CA PHE A 146 -3.82 0.89 3.71
C PHE A 146 -2.71 0.41 2.76
N PRO A 147 -2.66 -0.87 2.33
CA PRO A 147 -1.75 -1.29 1.26
C PRO A 147 -1.92 -0.48 -0.03
N ILE A 148 -3.15 -0.19 -0.42
CA ILE A 148 -3.44 0.59 -1.62
C ILE A 148 -2.88 2.02 -1.48
N ILE A 149 -3.20 2.72 -0.38
CA ILE A 149 -2.68 4.08 -0.10
C ILE A 149 -1.16 4.09 -0.05
N SER A 150 -0.56 3.03 0.50
CA SER A 150 0.89 2.94 0.64
C SER A 150 1.62 2.93 -0.72
N ARG A 151 0.96 2.40 -1.76
CA ARG A 151 1.56 2.14 -3.08
C ARG A 151 1.09 3.13 -4.14
N PHE A 152 -0.18 3.50 -4.14
CA PHE A 152 -0.82 4.23 -5.22
C PHE A 152 -1.25 5.64 -4.79
N TYR A 153 -1.06 6.61 -5.67
CA TYR A 153 -1.61 7.95 -5.51
C TYR A 153 -2.99 8.01 -6.16
N MET A 154 -4.00 7.49 -5.46
CA MET A 154 -5.40 7.54 -5.90
C MET A 154 -6.20 8.49 -5.03
N ARG A 155 -7.35 8.96 -5.51
CA ARG A 155 -8.25 9.77 -4.68
C ARG A 155 -8.82 8.90 -3.56
N THR A 156 -9.05 9.50 -2.39
CA THR A 156 -9.56 8.79 -1.21
C THR A 156 -10.86 8.02 -1.48
N LYS A 157 -11.77 8.58 -2.30
CA LYS A 157 -13.02 7.92 -2.68
C LYS A 157 -12.76 6.63 -3.46
N ASP A 158 -11.85 6.66 -4.42
CA ASP A 158 -11.49 5.50 -5.23
C ASP A 158 -10.86 4.41 -4.36
N VAL A 159 -10.01 4.79 -3.39
CA VAL A 159 -9.44 3.85 -2.41
C VAL A 159 -10.53 3.12 -1.62
N PHE A 160 -11.54 3.83 -1.11
CA PHE A 160 -12.64 3.23 -0.36
C PHE A 160 -13.50 2.28 -1.20
N VAL A 161 -13.85 2.70 -2.43
CA VAL A 161 -14.63 1.86 -3.34
C VAL A 161 -13.85 0.61 -3.73
N LEU A 162 -12.57 0.77 -4.03
CA LEU A 162 -11.70 -0.32 -4.45
C LEU A 162 -11.42 -1.29 -3.31
N SER A 163 -11.21 -0.79 -2.08
CA SER A 163 -11.00 -1.63 -0.90
C SER A 163 -12.23 -2.50 -0.63
N LEU A 164 -13.43 -1.90 -0.58
CA LEU A 164 -14.69 -2.63 -0.40
C LEU A 164 -14.94 -3.64 -1.52
N TYR A 165 -14.67 -3.25 -2.77
CA TYR A 165 -14.80 -4.13 -3.92
C TYR A 165 -13.92 -5.38 -3.78
N PHE A 166 -12.65 -5.23 -3.41
CA PHE A 166 -11.75 -6.38 -3.21
C PHE A 166 -12.10 -7.19 -1.97
N THR A 167 -12.56 -6.57 -0.89
CA THR A 167 -13.02 -7.28 0.31
C THR A 167 -14.11 -8.30 -0.03
N ILE A 168 -15.06 -7.92 -0.88
CA ILE A 168 -16.19 -8.78 -1.30
C ILE A 168 -15.78 -9.73 -2.43
N LYS A 169 -15.14 -9.22 -3.49
CA LYS A 169 -14.80 -10.02 -4.68
C LYS A 169 -13.74 -11.09 -4.39
N LYS A 170 -12.76 -10.79 -3.53
CA LYS A 170 -11.65 -11.68 -3.21
C LYS A 170 -11.80 -12.21 -1.79
N ILE A 171 -12.97 -12.77 -1.47
CA ILE A 171 -13.28 -13.23 -0.10
C ILE A 171 -12.29 -14.27 0.44
N HIS A 172 -11.75 -15.14 -0.43
CA HIS A 172 -10.69 -16.10 -0.05
C HIS A 172 -9.43 -15.39 0.47
N ILE A 173 -9.07 -14.26 -0.14
CA ILE A 173 -7.93 -13.44 0.30
C ILE A 173 -8.26 -12.69 1.57
N THR A 174 -9.49 -12.18 1.68
CA THR A 174 -9.98 -11.52 2.89
C THR A 174 -9.94 -12.47 4.08
N ILE A 175 -10.43 -13.70 3.92
CA ILE A 175 -10.40 -14.74 4.95
C ILE A 175 -8.96 -15.01 5.38
N PHE A 176 -8.02 -15.11 4.43
CA PHE A 176 -6.61 -15.32 4.76
C PHE A 176 -6.00 -14.14 5.52
N ASN A 177 -6.26 -12.90 5.09
CA ASN A 177 -5.80 -11.70 5.79
C ASN A 177 -6.37 -11.64 7.23
N VAL A 178 -7.66 -11.92 7.40
CA VAL A 178 -8.31 -11.97 8.71
C VAL A 178 -7.75 -13.11 9.56
N ALA A 179 -7.51 -14.29 8.97
CA ALA A 179 -6.90 -15.43 9.65
C ALA A 179 -5.50 -15.10 10.14
N ILE A 180 -4.68 -14.40 9.34
CA ILE A 180 -3.37 -13.90 9.77
C ILE A 180 -3.55 -13.05 11.03
N ILE A 181 -4.45 -12.07 11.03
CA ILE A 181 -4.68 -11.19 12.20
C ILE A 181 -5.13 -12.00 13.43
N ILE A 182 -6.05 -12.95 13.28
CA ILE A 182 -6.59 -13.75 14.40
C ILE A 182 -5.51 -14.68 14.97
N ILE A 183 -4.82 -15.44 14.12
CA ILE A 183 -3.70 -16.31 14.52
C ILE A 183 -2.64 -15.46 15.21
N SER A 184 -2.39 -14.29 14.64
CA SER A 184 -1.44 -13.34 15.19
C SER A 184 -1.83 -12.92 16.61
N PHE A 185 -3.06 -12.49 16.82
CA PHE A 185 -3.55 -12.10 18.15
C PHE A 185 -3.48 -13.27 19.14
N PHE A 186 -3.81 -14.48 18.71
CA PHE A 186 -3.72 -15.69 19.54
C PHE A 186 -2.27 -16.00 19.97
N ILE A 187 -1.30 -15.83 19.07
CA ILE A 187 0.13 -16.01 19.39
C ILE A 187 0.59 -14.96 20.40
N ILE A 188 0.24 -13.68 20.23
CA ILE A 188 0.58 -12.61 21.19
C ILE A 188 0.06 -12.96 22.58
N TYR A 189 -1.17 -13.47 22.66
CA TYR A 189 -1.78 -13.82 23.94
C TYR A 189 -1.06 -14.97 24.67
N LYS A 190 -0.41 -15.88 23.93
CA LYS A 190 0.26 -17.07 24.49
C LYS A 190 1.76 -16.90 24.68
N VAL A 191 2.42 -16.08 23.88
CA VAL A 191 3.88 -15.97 23.82
C VAL A 191 4.37 -14.79 24.67
N SER A 192 5.57 -14.92 25.23
CA SER A 192 6.24 -13.89 26.05
C SER A 192 6.35 -12.53 25.35
N SER A 193 6.30 -11.44 26.14
CA SER A 193 6.26 -10.03 25.71
C SER A 193 7.36 -9.63 24.73
N VAL A 194 8.48 -10.36 24.66
CA VAL A 194 9.60 -10.07 23.76
C VAL A 194 9.23 -10.18 22.28
N PHE A 195 8.30 -11.08 21.92
CA PHE A 195 7.90 -11.27 20.51
C PHE A 195 7.05 -10.12 19.96
N ILE A 196 6.52 -9.25 20.83
CA ILE A 196 5.79 -8.05 20.42
C ILE A 196 6.68 -7.10 19.61
N LEU A 197 8.01 -7.20 19.78
CA LEU A 197 9.01 -6.38 19.10
C LEU A 197 9.19 -6.70 17.60
N PHE A 198 8.63 -7.79 17.08
CA PHE A 198 8.70 -8.11 15.64
C PHE A 198 7.34 -8.16 14.95
N PHE A 199 6.28 -8.22 15.74
CA PHE A 199 5.06 -8.87 15.29
C PHE A 199 4.27 -8.09 14.26
N VAL A 200 4.13 -6.78 14.45
CA VAL A 200 3.34 -5.92 13.54
C VAL A 200 4.00 -5.84 12.16
N SER A 201 5.33 -5.75 12.12
CA SER A 201 6.09 -5.78 10.86
C SER A 201 5.91 -7.10 10.10
N VAL A 202 5.94 -8.25 10.81
CA VAL A 202 5.74 -9.57 10.20
C VAL A 202 4.32 -9.71 9.64
N ILE A 203 3.30 -9.29 10.38
CA ILE A 203 1.91 -9.27 9.90
C ILE A 203 1.80 -8.44 8.61
N CYS A 204 2.32 -7.22 8.63
CA CYS A 204 2.26 -6.33 7.48
C CYS A 204 2.97 -6.93 6.25
N PHE A 205 4.11 -7.59 6.46
CA PHE A 205 4.82 -8.29 5.41
C PHE A 205 4.04 -9.48 4.85
N LEU A 206 3.44 -10.31 5.69
CA LEU A 206 2.62 -11.45 5.23
C LEU A 206 1.41 -10.97 4.42
N ILE A 207 0.73 -9.93 4.89
CA ILE A 207 -0.38 -9.31 4.16
C ILE A 207 0.13 -8.77 2.82
N MET A 208 1.22 -7.98 2.77
CA MET A 208 1.74 -7.47 1.50
C MET A 208 2.18 -8.58 0.54
N PHE A 209 2.78 -9.64 1.06
CA PHE A 209 3.21 -10.78 0.26
C PHE A 209 2.04 -11.51 -0.38
N TYR A 210 0.94 -11.70 0.35
CA TYR A 210 -0.23 -12.39 -0.16
C TYR A 210 -1.10 -11.49 -1.07
N ASN A 211 -1.20 -10.20 -0.74
CA ASN A 211 -1.95 -9.21 -1.53
C ASN A 211 -1.19 -8.70 -2.76
N LYS A 212 0.07 -9.13 -2.98
CA LYS A 212 0.89 -8.71 -4.14
C LYS A 212 0.19 -8.90 -5.48
N GLY A 213 -0.60 -9.96 -5.62
CA GLY A 213 -1.35 -10.26 -6.84
C GLY A 213 -2.45 -9.23 -7.10
N ILE A 214 -3.21 -8.87 -6.07
CA ILE A 214 -4.23 -7.81 -6.14
C ILE A 214 -3.58 -6.46 -6.43
N LEU A 215 -2.50 -6.12 -5.73
CA LEU A 215 -1.82 -4.85 -5.96
C LEU A 215 -1.25 -4.77 -7.38
N LYS A 216 -0.80 -5.88 -7.97
CA LYS A 216 -0.40 -5.91 -9.38
C LYS A 216 -1.60 -5.76 -10.33
N GLU A 217 -2.75 -6.36 -10.02
CA GLU A 217 -3.99 -6.17 -10.78
C GLU A 217 -4.43 -4.69 -10.79
N ILE A 218 -4.33 -4.02 -9.65
CA ILE A 218 -4.63 -2.57 -9.53
C ILE A 218 -3.66 -1.75 -10.37
N GLU A 219 -2.36 -2.03 -10.26
CA GLU A 219 -1.31 -1.34 -11.03
C GLU A 219 -1.55 -1.43 -12.54
N LEU A 220 -1.88 -2.62 -13.04
CA LEU A 220 -2.17 -2.83 -14.46
C LEU A 220 -3.41 -2.06 -14.93
N LYS A 221 -4.46 -1.99 -14.12
CA LYS A 221 -5.68 -1.22 -14.45
C LYS A 221 -5.41 0.27 -14.47
N THR A 222 -4.71 0.78 -13.45
CA THR A 222 -4.37 2.21 -13.38
C THR A 222 -3.47 2.65 -14.53
N VAL A 223 -2.49 1.82 -14.93
CA VAL A 223 -1.64 2.10 -16.09
C VAL A 223 -2.44 2.02 -17.40
N GLY A 224 -3.30 1.01 -17.56
CA GLY A 224 -4.15 0.84 -18.75
C GLY A 224 -5.15 1.99 -18.97
N GLU A 225 -5.75 2.49 -17.89
CA GLU A 225 -6.63 3.68 -17.94
C GLU A 225 -5.83 4.93 -18.34
N THR A 226 -4.64 5.12 -17.78
CA THR A 226 -3.79 6.28 -18.13
C THR A 226 -3.35 6.26 -19.60
N SER A 227 -3.04 5.08 -20.17
CA SER A 227 -2.69 4.95 -21.59
C SER A 227 -3.89 5.20 -22.50
N ALA A 228 -5.08 4.70 -22.13
CA ALA A 228 -6.30 4.91 -22.91
C ALA A 228 -6.75 6.38 -22.90
N ASP A 229 -6.63 7.06 -21.75
CA ASP A 229 -6.90 8.49 -21.63
C ASP A 229 -5.92 9.33 -22.49
N SER A 230 -4.64 8.93 -22.54
CA SER A 230 -3.64 9.62 -23.38
C SER A 230 -3.81 9.41 -24.88
N GLU A 231 -4.32 8.24 -25.32
CA GLU A 231 -4.65 7.97 -26.72
C GLU A 231 -5.95 8.66 -27.15
N ALA A 232 -6.92 8.79 -26.24
CA ALA A 232 -8.17 9.50 -26.49
C ALA A 232 -7.99 11.04 -26.53
N GLU A 233 -6.97 11.59 -25.85
CA GLU A 233 -6.67 13.02 -25.83
C GLU A 233 -5.84 13.50 -27.04
N ASN A 234 -5.27 12.59 -27.85
CA ASN A 234 -4.50 12.95 -29.05
C ASN A 234 -4.97 12.20 -30.32
N PRO A 235 -6.12 12.56 -30.91
CA PRO A 235 -6.63 11.91 -32.11
C PRO A 235 -5.94 12.35 -33.43
N ASP A 236 -5.04 13.35 -33.43
CA ASP A 236 -4.61 14.04 -34.66
C ASP A 236 -3.09 14.04 -34.94
N VAL A 237 -2.35 13.01 -34.52
CA VAL A 237 -1.01 12.75 -35.11
C VAL A 237 -1.16 11.75 -36.25
N TRP A 238 -1.41 12.28 -37.45
CA TRP A 238 -1.47 11.53 -38.70
C TRP A 238 -0.21 10.66 -38.89
N HIS A 239 -0.40 9.34 -38.93
CA HIS A 239 0.55 8.42 -39.53
C HIS A 239 0.40 8.55 -41.05
N VAL A 240 1.33 9.25 -41.71
CA VAL A 240 1.41 9.25 -43.17
C VAL A 240 1.93 7.88 -43.60
N PRO A 241 1.14 7.04 -44.29
CA PRO A 241 1.63 5.78 -44.83
C PRO A 241 2.39 6.09 -46.12
N ASP A 242 3.71 5.91 -46.11
CA ASP A 242 4.50 5.88 -47.33
C ASP A 242 4.26 4.54 -48.05
N ASP A 243 3.24 4.46 -48.91
CA ASP A 243 3.31 3.56 -50.07
C ASP A 243 2.25 3.90 -51.13
N GLU A 244 2.70 4.52 -52.23
CA GLU A 244 2.12 4.28 -53.56
C GLU A 244 3.26 4.11 -54.56
N THR A 245 3.50 2.85 -54.93
CA THR A 245 4.21 2.47 -56.15
C THR A 245 3.18 2.02 -57.19
N VAL A 246 2.97 2.80 -58.26
CA VAL A 246 2.39 2.31 -59.52
C VAL A 246 3.12 2.92 -60.73
N GLU A 247 3.99 2.08 -61.28
CA GLU A 247 4.36 1.82 -62.70
C GLU A 247 4.26 2.89 -63.83
N ASN A 248 5.45 3.23 -64.36
CA ASN A 248 6.04 2.86 -65.67
C ASN A 248 5.69 3.59 -67.01
N LYS A 249 6.80 3.90 -67.73
CA LYS A 249 7.05 4.28 -69.16
C LYS A 249 6.73 5.75 -69.53
N THR A 250 7.60 6.52 -70.18
CA THR A 250 8.31 6.25 -71.45
C THR A 250 9.36 7.36 -71.73
N GLU A 251 10.47 6.96 -72.40
CA GLU A 251 11.33 7.72 -73.34
C GLU A 251 12.41 8.75 -72.90
N ALA A 252 13.64 8.40 -73.35
CA ALA A 252 14.66 9.22 -74.01
C ALA A 252 15.70 9.99 -73.17
N GLU A 253 16.91 9.41 -73.10
CA GLU A 253 18.17 10.16 -73.25
C GLU A 253 18.17 10.93 -74.59
N PRO A 254 18.87 12.09 -74.75
CA PRO A 254 20.32 12.14 -74.50
C PRO A 254 20.95 13.51 -74.12
N GLU A 255 22.28 13.43 -73.94
CA GLU A 255 23.32 14.46 -74.16
C GLU A 255 23.80 15.39 -73.02
N LYS A 256 25.08 15.12 -72.65
CA LYS A 256 26.25 16.03 -72.56
C LYS A 256 26.10 17.35 -71.79
N ASN A 257 26.98 17.59 -70.81
CA ASN A 257 28.25 18.33 -70.98
C ASN A 257 28.88 18.55 -69.59
N GLU A 258 30.09 18.06 -69.34
CA GLU A 258 31.36 18.83 -69.33
C GLU A 258 31.79 19.35 -67.94
N ASN A 259 33.03 18.96 -67.61
CA ASN A 259 34.04 19.59 -66.76
C ASN A 259 33.86 19.49 -65.23
N ASN A 260 34.74 18.73 -64.54
CA ASN A 260 36.13 19.07 -64.18
C ASN A 260 36.23 20.44 -63.49
N ASP A 261 36.47 20.44 -62.19
CA ASP A 261 37.76 20.82 -61.59
C ASP A 261 37.59 20.74 -60.05
N GLU A 262 38.30 19.82 -59.39
CA GLU A 262 39.69 19.95 -58.91
C GLU A 262 39.82 20.72 -57.60
N ASN A 263 40.51 20.08 -56.65
CA ASN A 263 41.26 20.65 -55.53
C ASN A 263 40.49 21.35 -54.41
N LYS A 264 40.96 21.34 -53.17
CA LYS A 264 41.90 20.57 -52.33
C LYS A 264 41.84 21.31 -50.99
N ASP A 265 42.16 20.60 -49.93
CA ASP A 265 42.95 21.06 -48.78
C ASP A 265 42.97 22.56 -48.49
N GLU A 266 42.49 22.95 -47.30
CA GLU A 266 43.37 23.56 -46.28
C GLU A 266 42.63 23.88 -44.97
N GLN A 267 43.32 23.52 -43.87
CA GLN A 267 43.16 23.85 -42.44
C GLN A 267 42.27 22.98 -41.55
#